data_AF-A0A2I1MBX7-F1
#
_entry.id   AF-A0A2I1MBX7-F1
#
_cell.length_a   1.000
_cell.length_b   1.000
_cell.length_c   1.000
_cell.angle_alpha   90.00
_cell.angle_beta   90.00
_cell.angle_gamma   90.00
#
_symmetry.space_group_name_H-M   'P 1'
#
loop_
_entity.id
_entity.type
_entity.pdbx_description
1 polymer ?
#
loop_
_entity_poly.entity_id
_entity_poly.type
_entity_poly.pdbx_seq_one_letter_code
_entity_poly.pdbx_strand_id
1 'polypeptide(L)'
;MENTIVSGETIIIETNEFEWQKNISSGEYLDIESIEIGVNNTIALRKKIPFYKYILNYLLISYYKELDFSQDKIGDKAAEIFTAIENEDKNQDFEKIVDLVVELFRQKNLYPHGSKSEVYGSLEYDKDDRKIWKKTQIRKDLKASIISRDKMFIYGFGLGMNLSELEVFLMKALEETGLNIWDKKEALIYIALKHFPDNPINFFIKAHHIYQTGEIPLAKIEKKDTNLNTTILQNSLDDYLNEYRNMQEVDDEVIQNIISYHKDLVSENTNRTIKSEFISTFYDVEEKLDYEIAGFSNVKYGNTDDMTQNADYFSRGSVKIFYKSDDDIIIKYDKAFIFKSEKSGESKIFYPEKTYTLEKNPQGDQKEIVLRSDDYTYKDEVPILGSGEEYSDFVYQNDIAGIEKIEQDSIYISEKKISSVLSYLYNEDAIISNEDVTLPEEQIKALDDLLKETKIKHENLNAIIEKNKISQITRSRLITLYFLDFVLENEDIWFDKLSTPVKRKRNYLIFMDYKLRNSRLYEYNISNPYEETLLKLVVYDEPIDAFRDLWAKYLLNIGD
;
A
#
# COMPACT_ATOMS: atom_id res chain seq x y z
N MET A 1 10.17 -43.78 31.45
CA MET A 1 8.75 -43.40 31.48
C MET A 1 8.71 -41.94 31.13
N GLU A 2 8.24 -41.68 29.93
CA GLU A 2 8.33 -40.40 29.22
C GLU A 2 7.48 -39.33 29.93
N ASN A 3 8.11 -38.18 30.21
CA ASN A 3 7.41 -36.97 30.56
C ASN A 3 7.00 -36.30 29.25
N THR A 4 5.71 -36.36 28.93
CA THR A 4 5.13 -35.58 27.84
C THR A 4 5.14 -34.10 28.27
N ILE A 5 6.05 -33.33 27.68
CA ILE A 5 6.06 -31.87 27.78
C ILE A 5 4.93 -31.38 26.87
N VAL A 6 3.83 -30.96 27.47
CA VAL A 6 2.73 -30.28 26.76
C VAL A 6 3.15 -28.83 26.58
N SER A 7 3.31 -28.36 25.34
CA SER A 7 3.73 -26.99 25.02
C SER A 7 2.69 -25.98 25.51
N GLY A 8 3.15 -24.81 25.97
CA GLY A 8 2.30 -23.71 26.45
C GLY A 8 1.43 -23.04 25.39
N GLU A 9 1.36 -23.58 24.17
CA GLU A 9 0.63 -23.00 23.03
C GLU A 9 -0.88 -23.28 23.07
N THR A 10 -1.32 -24.39 23.68
CA THR A 10 -2.74 -24.78 23.70
C THR A 10 -3.51 -24.06 24.82
N ILE A 11 -2.87 -23.84 25.97
CA ILE A 11 -3.53 -23.30 27.18
C ILE A 11 -3.87 -21.80 27.03
N ILE A 12 -3.06 -21.03 26.29
CA ILE A 12 -3.32 -19.60 26.06
C ILE A 12 -4.53 -19.39 25.14
N ILE A 13 -4.79 -20.34 24.24
CA ILE A 13 -5.94 -20.31 23.33
C ILE A 13 -7.20 -20.82 24.05
N GLU A 14 -7.08 -21.84 24.90
CA GLU A 14 -8.20 -22.40 25.68
C GLU A 14 -8.71 -21.48 26.78
N THR A 15 -7.86 -20.61 27.35
CA THR A 15 -8.26 -19.73 28.46
C THR A 15 -8.98 -18.44 27.97
N ASN A 16 -8.94 -18.14 26.67
CA ASN A 16 -9.37 -16.86 26.09
C ASN A 16 -10.65 -16.94 25.22
N GLU A 17 -11.60 -17.82 25.57
CA GLU A 17 -12.91 -17.94 24.88
C GLU A 17 -13.73 -16.63 24.78
N PHE A 18 -13.31 -15.53 25.43
CA PHE A 18 -13.98 -14.23 25.39
C PHE A 18 -13.07 -13.00 25.20
N GLU A 19 -11.77 -13.16 24.91
CA GLU A 19 -10.85 -12.01 24.71
C GLU A 19 -10.61 -11.61 23.25
N TRP A 20 -10.91 -12.48 22.27
CA TRP A 20 -10.68 -12.18 20.85
C TRP A 20 -11.53 -11.01 20.31
N GLN A 21 -12.61 -10.64 21.02
CA GLN A 21 -13.41 -9.42 20.80
C GLN A 21 -12.94 -8.22 21.65
N LYS A 22 -12.19 -8.43 22.75
CA LYS A 22 -11.79 -7.36 23.69
C LYS A 22 -10.51 -6.64 23.30
N ASN A 23 -9.58 -7.30 22.60
CA ASN A 23 -8.36 -6.66 22.13
C ASN A 23 -8.52 -6.19 20.67
N ILE A 24 -9.27 -5.11 20.49
CA ILE A 24 -9.48 -4.39 19.23
C ILE A 24 -8.15 -3.77 18.70
N SER A 25 -7.09 -3.74 19.50
CA SER A 25 -5.82 -3.06 19.19
C SER A 25 -4.64 -3.98 18.86
N SER A 26 -4.84 -5.30 18.77
CA SER A 26 -3.76 -6.21 18.39
C SER A 26 -4.30 -7.22 17.39
N GLY A 27 -3.93 -7.08 16.11
CA GLY A 27 -3.79 -8.28 15.29
C GLY A 27 -2.99 -9.27 16.11
N GLU A 28 -3.56 -10.44 16.39
CA GLU A 28 -2.90 -11.44 17.21
C GLU A 28 -1.76 -11.99 16.36
N TYR A 29 -0.55 -11.50 16.61
CA TYR A 29 0.66 -12.11 16.08
C TYR A 29 1.27 -12.93 17.19
N LEU A 30 1.77 -14.10 16.84
CA LEU A 30 2.62 -14.85 17.75
C LEU A 30 4.01 -14.23 17.64
N ASP A 31 4.47 -13.59 18.71
CA ASP A 31 5.89 -13.23 18.85
C ASP A 31 6.67 -14.55 18.77
N ILE A 32 7.49 -14.71 17.73
CA ILE A 32 8.29 -15.91 17.56
C ILE A 32 9.61 -15.68 18.28
N GLU A 33 10.43 -14.78 17.75
CA GLU A 33 11.82 -14.53 18.15
C GLU A 33 12.22 -13.10 17.79
N SER A 34 13.41 -12.65 18.20
CA SER A 34 13.95 -11.34 17.82
C SER A 34 15.22 -11.50 17.01
N ILE A 35 15.43 -10.65 16.01
CA ILE A 35 16.70 -10.55 15.29
C ILE A 35 17.37 -9.21 15.62
N GLU A 36 18.69 -9.24 15.74
CA GLU A 36 19.49 -8.03 15.87
C GLU A 36 19.52 -7.26 14.55
N ILE A 37 19.43 -5.94 14.59
CA ILE A 37 19.50 -5.03 13.45
C ILE A 37 20.35 -3.81 13.82
N GLY A 38 21.36 -3.50 13.02
CA GLY A 38 22.33 -2.45 13.32
C GLY A 38 23.09 -2.67 14.63
N VAL A 39 23.61 -1.60 15.22
CA VAL A 39 24.44 -1.69 16.44
C VAL A 39 23.54 -1.72 17.69
N ASN A 40 23.44 -2.90 18.32
CA ASN A 40 22.69 -3.14 19.57
C ASN A 40 21.17 -2.93 19.50
N ASN A 41 20.53 -3.00 18.32
CA ASN A 41 19.07 -2.96 18.24
C ASN A 41 18.49 -4.32 17.87
N THR A 42 17.22 -4.53 18.23
CA THR A 42 16.48 -5.75 17.89
C THR A 42 15.10 -5.42 17.33
N ILE A 43 14.66 -6.24 16.39
CA ILE A 43 13.27 -6.27 15.94
C ILE A 43 12.65 -7.61 16.34
N ALA A 44 11.39 -7.56 16.78
CA ALA A 44 10.62 -8.77 17.06
C ALA A 44 10.01 -9.28 15.76
N LEU A 45 10.26 -10.56 15.44
CA LEU A 45 9.62 -11.26 14.35
C LEU A 45 8.31 -11.88 14.82
N ARG A 46 7.31 -11.74 13.98
CA ARG A 46 5.92 -12.10 14.29
C ARG A 46 5.38 -13.01 13.21
N LYS A 47 4.80 -14.14 13.61
CA LYS A 47 4.13 -15.03 12.66
C LYS A 47 2.75 -14.49 12.34
N LYS A 48 2.47 -14.30 11.05
CA LYS A 48 1.10 -14.05 10.60
C LYS A 48 0.25 -15.29 10.86
N ILE A 49 -0.89 -15.10 11.52
CA ILE A 49 -1.87 -16.18 11.66
C ILE A 49 -2.55 -16.39 10.30
N PRO A 50 -2.59 -17.62 9.76
CA PRO A 50 -3.24 -17.92 8.49
C PRO A 50 -4.73 -17.57 8.48
N PHE A 51 -5.25 -17.08 7.35
CA PHE A 51 -6.67 -16.75 7.16
C PHE A 51 -7.61 -17.90 7.57
N TYR A 52 -7.28 -19.15 7.22
CA TYR A 52 -8.11 -20.30 7.57
C TYR A 52 -8.38 -20.41 9.08
N LYS A 53 -7.43 -20.02 9.94
CA LYS A 53 -7.62 -20.09 11.39
C LYS A 53 -8.69 -19.09 11.85
N TYR A 54 -8.68 -17.87 11.30
CA TYR A 54 -9.69 -16.86 11.60
C TYR A 54 -11.09 -17.25 11.11
N ILE A 55 -11.21 -17.64 9.84
CA ILE A 55 -12.53 -17.91 9.25
C ILE A 55 -13.17 -19.19 9.81
N LEU A 56 -12.38 -20.23 10.07
CA LEU A 56 -12.90 -21.47 10.64
C LEU A 56 -13.30 -21.29 12.10
N ASN A 57 -12.53 -20.55 12.90
CA ASN A 57 -12.95 -20.22 14.26
C ASN A 57 -14.24 -19.40 14.27
N TYR A 58 -14.38 -18.41 13.40
CA TYR A 58 -15.64 -17.68 13.26
C TYR A 58 -16.80 -18.62 12.91
N LEU A 59 -16.63 -19.51 11.93
CA LEU A 59 -17.68 -20.43 11.52
C LEU A 59 -18.06 -21.42 12.64
N LEU A 60 -17.07 -21.95 13.35
CA LEU A 60 -17.29 -22.85 14.47
C LEU A 60 -17.99 -22.15 15.64
N ILE A 61 -17.61 -20.92 15.99
CA ILE A 61 -18.18 -20.17 17.11
C ILE A 61 -19.58 -19.67 16.77
N SER A 62 -19.76 -19.07 15.59
CA SER A 62 -21.02 -18.43 15.21
C SER A 62 -22.11 -19.45 14.83
N TYR A 63 -21.72 -20.66 14.38
CA TYR A 63 -22.64 -21.65 13.83
C TYR A 63 -22.46 -23.05 14.42
N TYR A 64 -21.98 -23.17 15.68
CA TYR A 64 -21.76 -24.48 16.31
C TYR A 64 -23.05 -25.34 16.34
N LYS A 65 -24.22 -24.71 16.45
CA LYS A 65 -25.52 -25.40 16.51
C LYS A 65 -25.88 -26.02 15.17
N GLU A 66 -25.69 -25.26 14.09
CA GLU A 66 -25.92 -25.70 12.71
C GLU A 66 -24.93 -26.80 12.31
N LEU A 67 -23.74 -26.81 12.90
CA LEU A 67 -22.71 -27.84 12.70
C LEU A 67 -22.89 -29.09 13.57
N ASP A 68 -23.87 -29.11 14.48
CA ASP A 68 -24.10 -30.17 15.46
C ASP A 68 -22.87 -30.42 16.36
N PHE A 69 -22.20 -29.34 16.76
CA PHE A 69 -21.07 -29.36 17.68
C PHE A 69 -21.49 -28.89 19.07
N SER A 70 -20.85 -29.45 20.10
CA SER A 70 -21.01 -28.95 21.47
C SER A 70 -20.09 -27.75 21.69
N GLN A 71 -20.58 -26.71 22.35
CA GLN A 71 -19.85 -25.45 22.52
C GLN A 71 -18.50 -25.65 23.24
N ASP A 72 -18.46 -26.55 24.22
CA ASP A 72 -17.27 -26.94 24.98
C ASP A 72 -16.21 -27.71 24.16
N LYS A 73 -16.53 -28.11 22.93
CA LYS A 73 -15.64 -28.87 22.03
C LYS A 73 -15.15 -28.05 20.84
N ILE A 74 -15.48 -26.77 20.76
CA ILE A 74 -15.11 -25.92 19.63
C ILE A 74 -13.58 -25.83 19.48
N GLY A 75 -12.86 -25.67 20.60
CA GLY A 75 -11.40 -25.62 20.62
C GLY A 75 -10.76 -26.91 20.06
N ASP A 76 -11.19 -28.06 20.57
CA ASP A 76 -10.73 -29.37 20.10
C ASP A 76 -10.99 -29.56 18.60
N LYS A 77 -12.19 -29.17 18.14
CA LYS A 77 -12.56 -29.28 16.72
C LYS A 77 -11.76 -28.36 15.82
N ALA A 78 -11.49 -27.13 16.27
CA ALA A 78 -10.62 -26.23 15.55
C ALA A 78 -9.20 -26.83 15.40
N ALA A 79 -8.63 -27.35 16.49
CA ALA A 79 -7.30 -27.96 16.48
C ALA A 79 -7.20 -29.19 15.56
N GLU A 80 -8.20 -30.09 15.60
CA GLU A 80 -8.30 -31.24 14.69
C GLU A 80 -8.35 -30.81 13.22
N ILE A 81 -9.10 -29.76 12.91
CA ILE A 81 -9.23 -29.25 11.53
C ILE A 81 -7.93 -28.56 11.09
N PHE A 82 -7.30 -27.75 11.94
CA PHE A 82 -6.05 -27.07 11.61
C PHE A 82 -4.93 -28.07 11.33
N THR A 83 -4.79 -29.08 12.19
CA THR A 83 -3.81 -30.16 11.99
C THR A 83 -4.05 -30.88 10.67
N ALA A 84 -5.30 -31.18 10.35
CA ALA A 84 -5.64 -31.83 9.08
C ALA A 84 -5.38 -30.94 7.85
N ILE A 85 -5.57 -29.62 7.96
CA ILE A 85 -5.22 -28.69 6.88
C ILE A 85 -3.69 -28.64 6.69
N GLU A 86 -2.93 -28.54 7.79
CA GLU A 86 -1.47 -28.45 7.79
C GLU A 86 -0.82 -29.75 7.27
N ASN A 87 -1.42 -30.91 7.51
CA ASN A 87 -0.97 -32.22 7.02
C ASN A 87 -1.57 -32.63 5.66
N GLU A 88 -2.39 -31.77 5.04
CA GLU A 88 -3.17 -32.08 3.82
C GLU A 88 -4.11 -33.29 3.93
N ASP A 89 -4.51 -33.64 5.15
CA ASP A 89 -5.42 -34.74 5.45
C ASP A 89 -6.89 -34.42 5.15
N LYS A 90 -7.68 -35.49 5.00
CA LYS A 90 -9.14 -35.39 4.91
C LYS A 90 -9.73 -35.25 6.30
N ASN A 91 -10.60 -34.26 6.49
CA ASN A 91 -11.34 -34.05 7.74
C ASN A 91 -12.84 -33.90 7.43
N GLN A 92 -13.67 -34.71 8.08
CA GLN A 92 -15.12 -34.71 7.85
C GLN A 92 -15.81 -33.48 8.43
N ASP A 93 -15.35 -32.99 9.58
CA ASP A 93 -15.90 -31.80 10.23
C ASP A 93 -15.59 -30.54 9.40
N PHE A 94 -14.41 -30.49 8.78
CA PHE A 94 -14.11 -29.46 7.78
C PHE A 94 -15.06 -29.52 6.58
N GLU A 95 -15.42 -30.69 6.06
CA GLU A 95 -16.38 -30.78 4.96
C GLU A 95 -17.79 -30.32 5.36
N LYS A 96 -18.22 -30.55 6.61
CA LYS A 96 -19.47 -29.99 7.15
C LYS A 96 -19.44 -28.47 7.15
N ILE A 97 -18.32 -27.86 7.54
CA ILE A 97 -18.15 -26.40 7.48
C ILE A 97 -18.26 -25.89 6.04
N VAL A 98 -17.64 -26.57 5.08
CA VAL A 98 -17.75 -26.20 3.67
C VAL A 98 -19.22 -26.28 3.19
N ASP A 99 -19.98 -27.29 3.61
CA ASP A 99 -21.41 -27.40 3.30
C ASP A 99 -22.24 -26.29 3.96
N LEU A 100 -21.96 -25.96 5.22
CA LEU A 100 -22.59 -24.85 5.93
C LEU A 100 -22.39 -23.53 5.17
N VAL A 101 -21.18 -23.23 4.70
CA VAL A 101 -20.92 -22.00 3.94
C VAL A 101 -21.78 -21.92 2.68
N VAL A 102 -21.95 -23.03 1.95
CA VAL A 102 -22.86 -23.06 0.79
C VAL A 102 -24.29 -22.76 1.22
N GLU A 103 -24.74 -23.33 2.34
CA GLU A 103 -26.09 -23.09 2.87
C GLU A 103 -26.32 -21.63 3.29
N LEU A 104 -25.36 -21.01 3.98
CA LEU A 104 -25.43 -19.60 4.38
C LEU A 104 -25.57 -18.68 3.18
N PHE A 105 -24.76 -18.87 2.14
CA PHE A 105 -24.89 -18.11 0.89
C PHE A 105 -26.27 -18.26 0.26
N ARG A 106 -26.85 -19.47 0.33
CA ARG A 106 -28.19 -19.73 -0.20
C ARG A 106 -29.29 -19.04 0.61
N GLN A 107 -29.17 -19.02 1.94
CA GLN A 107 -30.08 -18.28 2.81
C GLN A 107 -30.06 -16.78 2.51
N LYS A 108 -28.93 -16.26 2.00
CA LYS A 108 -28.77 -14.88 1.52
C LYS A 108 -29.13 -14.67 0.05
N ASN A 109 -29.75 -15.66 -0.61
CA ASN A 109 -30.11 -15.64 -2.03
C ASN A 109 -28.91 -15.43 -2.98
N LEU A 110 -27.70 -15.81 -2.57
CA LEU A 110 -26.47 -15.71 -3.37
C LEU A 110 -26.14 -17.02 -4.09
N TYR A 111 -27.07 -17.52 -4.90
CA TYR A 111 -26.89 -18.77 -5.65
C TYR A 111 -27.52 -18.74 -7.05
N PRO A 112 -26.94 -19.47 -8.03
CA PRO A 112 -27.56 -19.68 -9.34
C PRO A 112 -28.87 -20.45 -9.25
N HIS A 113 -29.87 -20.06 -10.04
CA HIS A 113 -31.18 -20.72 -10.04
C HIS A 113 -31.03 -22.21 -10.36
N GLY A 114 -31.65 -23.06 -9.54
CA GLY A 114 -31.60 -24.53 -9.70
C GLY A 114 -30.31 -25.23 -9.24
N SER A 115 -29.26 -24.49 -8.85
CA SER A 115 -28.05 -25.11 -8.31
C SER A 115 -28.22 -25.47 -6.84
N LYS A 116 -27.59 -26.57 -6.39
CA LYS A 116 -27.55 -27.00 -4.97
C LYS A 116 -26.18 -26.84 -4.32
N SER A 117 -25.13 -26.67 -5.11
CA SER A 117 -23.74 -26.72 -4.65
C SER A 117 -22.88 -25.56 -5.14
N GLU A 118 -23.49 -24.59 -5.82
CA GLU A 118 -22.83 -23.43 -6.37
C GLU A 118 -23.42 -22.15 -5.79
N VAL A 119 -22.56 -21.15 -5.64
CA VAL A 119 -22.90 -19.85 -5.05
C VAL A 119 -22.30 -18.74 -5.91
N TYR A 120 -22.81 -17.51 -5.78
CA TYR A 120 -22.20 -16.38 -6.45
C TYR A 120 -20.93 -15.93 -5.71
N GLY A 121 -19.83 -15.91 -6.45
CA GLY A 121 -18.51 -15.44 -6.04
C GLY A 121 -18.24 -13.96 -6.37
N SER A 122 -19.27 -13.24 -6.80
CA SER A 122 -19.26 -11.80 -7.09
C SER A 122 -20.69 -11.24 -7.08
N LEU A 123 -20.83 -9.91 -7.07
CA LEU A 123 -22.08 -9.19 -6.82
C LEU A 123 -22.39 -8.15 -7.92
N GLU A 124 -22.21 -8.54 -9.18
CA GLU A 124 -22.61 -7.75 -10.35
C GLU A 124 -24.14 -7.59 -10.40
N TYR A 125 -24.60 -6.51 -11.04
CA TYR A 125 -26.01 -6.20 -11.18
C TYR A 125 -26.76 -7.28 -11.96
N ASP A 126 -26.28 -7.55 -13.17
CA ASP A 126 -26.75 -8.68 -13.95
C ASP A 126 -26.28 -9.98 -13.27
N LYS A 127 -27.21 -10.92 -13.12
CA LYS A 127 -26.91 -12.23 -12.52
C LYS A 127 -26.08 -13.09 -13.45
N ASP A 128 -26.21 -12.89 -14.76
CA ASP A 128 -25.48 -13.68 -15.77
C ASP A 128 -23.99 -13.30 -15.81
N ASP A 129 -23.64 -12.10 -15.37
CA ASP A 129 -22.26 -11.62 -15.26
C ASP A 129 -21.56 -12.08 -13.96
N ARG A 130 -22.31 -12.68 -13.02
CA ARG A 130 -21.75 -13.09 -11.73
C ARG A 130 -20.87 -14.30 -11.87
N LYS A 131 -19.67 -14.22 -11.31
CA LYS A 131 -18.77 -15.35 -11.12
C LYS A 131 -19.44 -16.39 -10.22
N ILE A 132 -19.34 -17.66 -10.62
CA ILE A 132 -19.90 -18.78 -9.87
C ILE A 132 -18.78 -19.52 -9.14
N TRP A 133 -18.92 -19.70 -7.83
CA TRP A 133 -18.05 -20.55 -7.04
C TRP A 133 -18.68 -21.91 -6.80
N LYS A 134 -17.91 -22.96 -7.09
CA LYS A 134 -18.23 -24.34 -6.73
C LYS A 134 -17.72 -24.64 -5.32
N LYS A 135 -18.24 -25.70 -4.69
CA LYS A 135 -17.75 -26.21 -3.40
C LYS A 135 -16.21 -26.37 -3.35
N THR A 136 -15.57 -26.72 -4.46
CA THR A 136 -14.11 -26.81 -4.57
C THR A 136 -13.39 -25.47 -4.37
N GLN A 137 -13.98 -24.37 -4.83
CA GLN A 137 -13.43 -23.02 -4.65
C GLN A 137 -13.56 -22.59 -3.19
N ILE A 138 -14.72 -22.81 -2.57
CA ILE A 138 -14.94 -22.54 -1.14
C ILE A 138 -13.95 -23.33 -0.29
N ARG A 139 -13.76 -24.62 -0.61
CA ARG A 139 -12.77 -25.48 0.07
C ARG A 139 -11.36 -24.88 -0.01
N LYS A 140 -10.96 -24.44 -1.20
CA LYS A 140 -9.64 -23.83 -1.42
C LYS A 140 -9.48 -22.56 -0.58
N ASP A 141 -10.50 -21.72 -0.56
CA ASP A 141 -10.47 -20.45 0.15
C ASP A 141 -10.45 -20.65 1.68
N LEU A 142 -11.22 -21.59 2.21
CA LEU A 142 -11.21 -21.95 3.64
C LEU A 142 -9.94 -22.69 4.10
N LYS A 143 -9.06 -23.11 3.18
CA LYS A 143 -7.73 -23.64 3.50
C LYS A 143 -6.61 -22.64 3.23
N ALA A 144 -6.93 -21.46 2.70
CA ALA A 144 -5.92 -20.52 2.28
C ALA A 144 -5.28 -19.81 3.49
N SER A 145 -3.96 -19.60 3.42
CA SER A 145 -3.26 -18.75 4.40
C SER A 145 -3.55 -17.26 4.19
N ILE A 146 -3.90 -16.86 2.97
CA ILE A 146 -4.20 -15.48 2.59
C ILE A 146 -5.49 -15.47 1.77
N ILE A 147 -6.34 -14.48 1.98
CA ILE A 147 -7.51 -14.21 1.16
C ILE A 147 -7.37 -12.87 0.45
N SER A 148 -7.94 -12.71 -0.74
CA SER A 148 -8.02 -11.40 -1.39
C SER A 148 -9.16 -10.59 -0.79
N ARG A 149 -8.98 -9.26 -0.70
CA ARG A 149 -10.02 -8.33 -0.21
C ARG A 149 -11.39 -8.52 -0.86
N ASP A 150 -11.42 -8.65 -2.19
CA ASP A 150 -12.66 -8.89 -2.92
C ASP A 150 -13.40 -10.15 -2.45
N LYS A 151 -12.67 -11.26 -2.27
CA LYS A 151 -13.27 -12.49 -1.73
C LYS A 151 -13.78 -12.31 -0.31
N MET A 152 -13.03 -11.59 0.54
CA MET A 152 -13.45 -11.33 1.91
C MET A 152 -14.79 -10.57 1.95
N PHE A 153 -15.00 -9.60 1.06
CA PHE A 153 -16.30 -8.92 0.95
C PHE A 153 -17.43 -9.86 0.53
N ILE A 154 -17.17 -10.76 -0.42
CA ILE A 154 -18.16 -11.76 -0.83
C ILE A 154 -18.50 -12.72 0.32
N TYR A 155 -17.50 -13.15 1.10
CA TYR A 155 -17.73 -13.91 2.33
C TYR A 155 -18.49 -13.10 3.37
N GLY A 156 -18.19 -11.80 3.54
CA GLY A 156 -18.94 -10.91 4.44
C GLY A 156 -20.44 -10.92 4.14
N PHE A 157 -20.82 -10.72 2.88
CA PHE A 157 -22.22 -10.78 2.47
C PHE A 157 -22.81 -12.19 2.55
N GLY A 158 -22.10 -13.21 2.06
CA GLY A 158 -22.62 -14.57 1.96
C GLY A 158 -22.73 -15.30 3.30
N LEU A 159 -21.87 -14.98 4.26
CA LEU A 159 -21.99 -15.45 5.65
C LEU A 159 -22.97 -14.60 6.47
N GLY A 160 -23.27 -13.38 6.01
CA GLY A 160 -24.16 -12.46 6.71
C GLY A 160 -23.49 -11.77 7.89
N MET A 161 -22.19 -11.47 7.75
CA MET A 161 -21.43 -10.71 8.74
C MET A 161 -22.01 -9.30 8.89
N ASN A 162 -22.08 -8.81 10.12
CA ASN A 162 -22.31 -7.40 10.38
C ASN A 162 -21.03 -6.57 10.12
N LEU A 163 -21.15 -5.24 10.15
CA LEU A 163 -20.02 -4.34 9.89
C LEU A 163 -18.82 -4.62 10.80
N SER A 164 -19.06 -4.76 12.11
CA SER A 164 -18.00 -4.97 13.09
C SER A 164 -17.27 -6.31 12.86
N GLU A 165 -18.01 -7.36 12.51
CA GLU A 165 -17.41 -8.66 12.17
C GLU A 165 -16.54 -8.56 10.92
N LEU A 166 -17.03 -7.91 9.86
CA LEU A 166 -16.25 -7.73 8.64
C LEU A 166 -14.98 -6.92 8.92
N GLU A 167 -15.07 -5.81 9.65
CA GLU A 167 -13.91 -4.98 10.01
C GLU A 167 -12.88 -5.75 10.85
N VAL A 168 -13.33 -6.64 11.75
CA VAL A 168 -12.41 -7.54 12.47
C VAL A 168 -11.65 -8.46 11.51
N PHE A 169 -12.29 -8.98 10.46
CA PHE A 169 -11.59 -9.77 9.44
C PHE A 169 -10.63 -8.94 8.60
N LEU A 170 -11.01 -7.72 8.21
CA LEU A 170 -10.12 -6.80 7.50
C LEU A 170 -8.88 -6.51 8.36
N MET A 171 -9.07 -6.29 9.66
CA MET A 171 -7.99 -6.03 10.59
C MET A 171 -7.11 -7.25 10.90
N LYS A 172 -7.71 -8.40 11.18
CA LYS A 172 -6.94 -9.58 11.61
C LYS A 172 -6.37 -10.39 10.44
N ALA A 173 -7.14 -10.60 9.37
CA ALA A 173 -6.69 -11.42 8.24
C ALA A 173 -6.00 -10.62 7.13
N LEU A 174 -6.43 -9.37 6.90
CA LEU A 174 -5.90 -8.51 5.84
C LEU A 174 -4.99 -7.39 6.36
N GLU A 175 -4.92 -7.20 7.68
CA GLU A 175 -4.06 -6.20 8.36
C GLU A 175 -4.43 -4.74 8.05
N GLU A 176 -5.72 -4.51 7.80
CA GLU A 176 -6.32 -3.23 7.41
C GLU A 176 -7.09 -2.62 8.58
N THR A 177 -7.13 -1.29 8.73
CA THR A 177 -7.86 -0.68 9.86
C THR A 177 -9.38 -0.67 9.70
N GLY A 178 -9.92 -1.09 8.54
CA GLY A 178 -11.38 -1.16 8.26
C GLY A 178 -11.72 -1.11 6.77
N LEU A 179 -12.97 -0.71 6.43
CA LEU A 179 -13.49 -0.50 5.05
C LEU A 179 -13.19 0.88 4.46
N ASN A 180 -12.40 1.00 3.40
CA ASN A 180 -11.92 2.28 2.89
C ASN A 180 -13.06 3.11 2.30
N ILE A 181 -13.67 3.97 3.11
CA ILE A 181 -14.77 4.85 2.70
C ILE A 181 -14.39 5.91 1.65
N TRP A 182 -13.12 6.05 1.29
CA TRP A 182 -12.70 6.82 0.11
C TRP A 182 -12.84 6.02 -1.19
N ASP A 183 -12.79 4.70 -1.11
CA ASP A 183 -13.04 3.80 -2.23
C ASP A 183 -14.55 3.63 -2.43
N LYS A 184 -14.99 3.74 -3.69
CA LYS A 184 -16.42 3.66 -4.04
C LYS A 184 -17.06 2.34 -3.63
N LYS A 185 -16.35 1.21 -3.74
CA LYS A 185 -16.91 -0.12 -3.49
C LYS A 185 -17.01 -0.33 -1.98
N GLU A 186 -15.94 -0.02 -1.26
CA GLU A 186 -15.88 -0.19 0.19
C GLU A 186 -16.82 0.78 0.93
N ALA A 187 -16.95 2.02 0.46
CA ALA A 187 -17.97 2.95 0.95
C ALA A 187 -19.38 2.37 0.78
N LEU A 188 -19.70 1.79 -0.37
CA LEU A 188 -21.01 1.16 -0.59
C LEU A 188 -21.23 -0.08 0.30
N ILE A 189 -20.18 -0.86 0.59
CA ILE A 189 -20.26 -1.98 1.55
C ILE A 189 -20.52 -1.45 2.97
N TYR A 190 -19.81 -0.40 3.38
CA TYR A 190 -20.01 0.25 4.67
C TYR A 190 -21.44 0.75 4.82
N ILE A 191 -21.96 1.47 3.81
CA ILE A 191 -23.33 1.97 3.79
C ILE A 191 -24.33 0.81 3.85
N ALA A 192 -24.13 -0.23 3.04
CA ALA A 192 -24.99 -1.41 3.02
C ALA A 192 -25.10 -2.06 4.41
N LEU A 193 -23.96 -2.35 5.04
CA LEU A 193 -23.94 -3.10 6.31
C LEU A 193 -24.35 -2.25 7.52
N LYS A 194 -24.04 -0.95 7.52
CA LYS A 194 -24.32 -0.05 8.65
C LYS A 194 -25.73 0.52 8.63
N HIS A 195 -26.17 0.98 7.46
CA HIS A 195 -27.38 1.79 7.30
C HIS A 195 -28.54 1.01 6.68
N PHE A 196 -28.25 -0.09 5.97
CA PHE A 196 -29.28 -0.96 5.36
C PHE A 196 -29.12 -2.44 5.74
N PRO A 197 -29.00 -2.78 7.05
CA PRO A 197 -28.65 -4.13 7.50
C PRO A 197 -29.71 -5.21 7.19
N ASP A 198 -30.97 -4.81 6.94
CA ASP A 198 -32.05 -5.73 6.60
C ASP A 198 -31.92 -6.27 5.17
N ASN A 199 -31.33 -5.51 4.25
CA ASN A 199 -31.13 -5.92 2.86
C ASN A 199 -29.83 -5.37 2.23
N PRO A 200 -28.67 -5.67 2.84
CA PRO A 200 -27.40 -5.03 2.47
C PRO A 200 -26.93 -5.46 1.08
N ILE A 201 -27.23 -6.71 0.68
CA ILE A 201 -26.87 -7.26 -0.62
C ILE A 201 -27.58 -6.52 -1.76
N ASN A 202 -28.90 -6.36 -1.66
CA ASN A 202 -29.68 -5.70 -2.70
C ASN A 202 -29.31 -4.21 -2.81
N PHE A 203 -29.13 -3.54 -1.66
CA PHE A 203 -28.64 -2.16 -1.65
C PHE A 203 -27.28 -2.06 -2.37
N PHE A 204 -26.31 -2.88 -1.98
CA PHE A 204 -24.96 -2.85 -2.57
C PHE A 204 -25.00 -3.07 -4.08
N ILE A 205 -25.72 -4.10 -4.57
CA ILE A 205 -25.80 -4.43 -5.99
C ILE A 205 -26.38 -3.26 -6.80
N LYS A 206 -27.51 -2.69 -6.34
CA LYS A 206 -28.16 -1.56 -7.01
C LYS A 206 -27.28 -0.31 -6.97
N ALA A 207 -26.77 0.03 -5.79
CA ALA A 207 -25.96 1.22 -5.59
C ALA A 207 -24.66 1.15 -6.40
N HIS A 208 -24.00 -0.01 -6.42
CA HIS A 208 -22.80 -0.19 -7.21
C HIS A 208 -23.06 -0.05 -8.72
N HIS A 209 -24.20 -0.57 -9.21
CA HIS A 209 -24.62 -0.39 -10.61
C HIS A 209 -24.87 1.07 -10.95
N ILE A 210 -25.65 1.78 -10.13
CA ILE A 210 -25.96 3.20 -10.33
C ILE A 210 -24.68 4.04 -10.22
N TYR A 211 -23.76 3.70 -9.32
CA TYR A 211 -22.49 4.41 -9.17
C TYR A 211 -21.65 4.33 -10.46
N GLN A 212 -21.68 3.17 -11.13
CA GLN A 212 -20.95 2.89 -12.38
C GLN A 212 -21.62 3.48 -13.62
N THR A 213 -22.95 3.49 -13.69
CA THR A 213 -23.72 3.84 -14.90
C THR A 213 -24.38 5.22 -14.88
N GLY A 214 -24.58 5.79 -13.69
CA GLY A 214 -25.30 7.05 -13.51
C GLY A 214 -24.50 8.27 -13.96
N GLU A 215 -25.13 9.11 -14.79
CA GLU A 215 -24.69 10.47 -15.03
C GLU A 215 -24.81 11.29 -13.74
N ILE A 216 -23.85 12.21 -13.52
CA ILE A 216 -23.76 13.04 -12.32
C ILE A 216 -24.95 14.01 -12.30
N PRO A 217 -25.89 13.93 -11.35
CA PRO A 217 -26.77 15.06 -11.10
C PRO A 217 -25.89 16.20 -10.58
N LEU A 218 -25.95 17.37 -11.22
CA LEU A 218 -25.35 18.61 -10.74
C LEU A 218 -26.05 19.04 -9.44
N ALA A 219 -25.78 18.35 -8.34
CA ALA A 219 -26.18 18.80 -7.03
C ALA A 219 -25.32 20.03 -6.69
N LYS A 220 -25.94 21.21 -6.62
CA LYS A 220 -25.32 22.38 -6.00
C LYS A 220 -25.35 22.17 -4.49
N ILE A 221 -24.30 21.60 -3.94
CA ILE A 221 -24.09 21.53 -2.49
C ILE A 221 -22.91 22.46 -2.16
N GLU A 222 -23.07 23.24 -1.09
CA GLU A 222 -22.06 24.21 -0.65
C GLU A 222 -20.76 23.51 -0.25
N LYS A 223 -19.66 23.93 -0.87
CA LYS A 223 -18.30 23.49 -0.56
C LYS A 223 -18.04 23.64 0.95
N LYS A 224 -17.73 22.53 1.62
CA LYS A 224 -17.27 22.53 3.01
C LYS A 224 -15.83 22.04 3.10
N ASP A 225 -15.11 22.65 4.04
CA ASP A 225 -13.66 22.68 4.23
C ASP A 225 -12.84 21.40 3.92
N THR A 226 -11.68 21.66 3.31
CA THR A 226 -10.72 20.75 2.67
C THR A 226 -9.80 19.98 3.63
N ASN A 227 -10.30 19.55 4.79
CA ASN A 227 -9.49 18.85 5.82
C ASN A 227 -10.20 17.62 6.41
N LEU A 228 -10.86 16.85 5.55
CA LEU A 228 -11.55 15.62 5.93
C LEU A 228 -10.53 14.48 6.16
N ASN A 229 -10.43 13.97 7.39
CA ASN A 229 -9.86 12.64 7.64
C ASN A 229 -10.97 11.58 7.47
N THR A 230 -10.59 10.29 7.47
CA THR A 230 -11.54 9.18 7.31
C THR A 230 -12.68 9.26 8.32
N THR A 231 -12.39 9.61 9.58
CA THR A 231 -13.42 9.79 10.61
C THR A 231 -14.40 10.92 10.29
N ILE A 232 -13.94 12.07 9.78
CA ILE A 232 -14.83 13.20 9.45
C ILE A 232 -15.66 12.86 8.22
N LEU A 233 -15.10 12.16 7.21
CA LEU A 233 -15.88 11.69 6.07
C LEU A 233 -16.92 10.66 6.51
N GLN A 234 -16.54 9.68 7.33
CA GLN A 234 -17.46 8.70 7.93
C GLN A 234 -18.57 9.39 8.72
N ASN A 235 -18.24 10.36 9.58
CA ASN A 235 -19.24 11.11 10.35
C ASN A 235 -20.17 11.92 9.44
N SER A 236 -19.64 12.57 8.40
CA SER A 236 -20.45 13.32 7.44
C SER A 236 -21.41 12.39 6.68
N LEU A 237 -20.91 11.23 6.26
CA LEU A 237 -21.70 10.18 5.61
C LEU A 237 -22.76 9.61 6.56
N ASP A 238 -22.41 9.33 7.82
CA ASP A 238 -23.33 8.85 8.83
C ASP A 238 -24.42 9.87 9.17
N ASP A 239 -24.04 11.14 9.33
CA ASP A 239 -24.98 12.23 9.60
C ASP A 239 -26.00 12.38 8.46
N TYR A 240 -25.53 12.33 7.22
CA TYR A 240 -26.40 12.33 6.04
C TYR A 240 -27.30 11.09 5.97
N LEU A 241 -26.76 9.90 6.26
CA LEU A 241 -27.49 8.65 6.15
C LEU A 241 -28.48 8.41 7.30
N ASN A 242 -28.26 9.04 8.45
CA ASN A 242 -29.19 8.99 9.58
C ASN A 242 -30.60 9.50 9.19
N GLU A 243 -30.71 10.36 8.18
CA GLU A 243 -32.01 10.82 7.63
C GLU A 243 -32.81 9.67 6.98
N TYR A 244 -32.15 8.62 6.53
CA TYR A 244 -32.74 7.47 5.85
C TYR A 244 -32.93 6.23 6.75
N ARG A 245 -32.51 6.30 8.03
CA ARG A 245 -32.43 5.16 8.95
C ARG A 245 -33.76 4.43 9.21
N ASN A 246 -34.90 5.09 8.99
CA ASN A 246 -36.23 4.53 9.19
C ASN A 246 -36.94 4.12 7.89
N MET A 247 -36.27 4.21 6.74
CA MET A 247 -36.86 3.80 5.47
C MET A 247 -36.84 2.27 5.34
N GLN A 248 -38.03 1.67 5.16
CA GLN A 248 -38.15 0.22 4.99
C GLN A 248 -37.71 -0.27 3.61
N GLU A 249 -37.83 0.57 2.58
CA GLU A 249 -37.35 0.30 1.23
C GLU A 249 -36.60 1.52 0.71
N VAL A 250 -35.43 1.27 0.10
CA VAL A 250 -34.62 2.30 -0.55
C VAL A 250 -34.89 2.23 -2.04
N ASP A 251 -35.57 3.24 -2.57
CA ASP A 251 -35.79 3.36 -4.00
C ASP A 251 -34.53 3.86 -4.73
N ASP A 252 -34.58 3.83 -6.06
CA ASP A 252 -33.43 4.18 -6.88
C ASP A 252 -33.09 5.69 -6.80
N GLU A 253 -34.06 6.56 -6.43
CA GLU A 253 -33.84 8.00 -6.23
C GLU A 253 -33.02 8.26 -4.96
N VAL A 254 -33.37 7.61 -3.85
CA VAL A 254 -32.60 7.67 -2.61
C VAL A 254 -31.18 7.15 -2.82
N ILE A 255 -31.02 6.03 -3.53
CA ILE A 255 -29.69 5.49 -3.85
C ILE A 255 -28.88 6.49 -4.68
N GLN A 256 -29.49 7.16 -5.67
CA GLN A 256 -28.82 8.21 -6.46
C GLN A 256 -28.37 9.39 -5.60
N ASN A 257 -29.19 9.82 -4.63
CA ASN A 257 -28.85 10.91 -3.71
C ASN A 257 -27.65 10.54 -2.82
N ILE A 258 -27.65 9.33 -2.24
CA ILE A 258 -26.53 8.81 -1.44
C ILE A 258 -25.24 8.75 -2.26
N ILE A 259 -25.32 8.24 -3.48
CA ILE A 259 -24.18 8.15 -4.40
C ILE A 259 -23.64 9.53 -4.76
N SER A 260 -24.53 10.48 -5.04
CA SER A 260 -24.16 11.85 -5.37
C SER A 260 -23.47 12.55 -4.20
N TYR A 261 -23.99 12.36 -2.98
CA TYR A 261 -23.36 12.87 -1.76
C TYR A 261 -21.97 12.27 -1.53
N HIS A 262 -21.83 10.95 -1.64
CA HIS A 262 -20.51 10.33 -1.53
C HIS A 262 -19.53 10.81 -2.62
N LYS A 263 -19.99 10.92 -3.88
CA LYS A 263 -19.18 11.45 -4.99
C LYS A 263 -18.68 12.86 -4.68
N ASP A 264 -19.54 13.74 -4.16
CA ASP A 264 -19.19 15.09 -3.76
C ASP A 264 -18.12 15.11 -2.66
N LEU A 265 -18.32 14.34 -1.58
CA LEU A 265 -17.36 14.20 -0.47
C LEU A 265 -15.96 13.79 -0.92
N VAL A 266 -15.85 12.97 -1.98
CA VAL A 266 -14.56 12.50 -2.51
C VAL A 266 -14.07 13.28 -3.75
N SER A 267 -14.86 14.23 -4.26
CA SER A 267 -14.59 14.96 -5.53
C SER A 267 -13.55 16.06 -5.40
N GLU A 268 -13.42 16.72 -4.24
CA GLU A 268 -12.44 17.80 -4.06
C GLU A 268 -10.97 17.32 -4.03
N ASN A 269 -10.74 16.00 -3.99
CA ASN A 269 -9.41 15.39 -3.97
C ASN A 269 -8.98 14.77 -5.31
N THR A 270 -9.62 15.09 -6.45
CA THR A 270 -9.29 14.48 -7.76
C THR A 270 -7.87 14.77 -8.27
N ASN A 271 -7.17 15.77 -7.72
CA ASN A 271 -5.79 16.09 -8.09
C ASN A 271 -4.72 15.28 -7.34
N ARG A 272 -5.10 14.46 -6.34
CA ARG A 272 -4.19 13.61 -5.56
C ARG A 272 -4.65 12.15 -5.64
N THR A 273 -3.93 11.37 -6.43
CA THR A 273 -4.17 9.92 -6.61
C THR A 273 -3.06 9.13 -5.94
N ILE A 274 -3.35 7.88 -5.55
CA ILE A 274 -2.33 6.95 -5.04
C ILE A 274 -1.14 6.81 -6.00
N LYS A 275 -1.38 6.92 -7.31
CA LYS A 275 -0.33 6.92 -8.34
C LYS A 275 0.53 8.18 -8.26
N SER A 276 -0.08 9.36 -8.23
CA SER A 276 0.68 10.62 -8.19
C SER A 276 1.51 10.72 -6.92
N GLU A 277 0.96 10.30 -5.78
CA GLU A 277 1.68 10.24 -4.50
C GLU A 277 2.84 9.24 -4.54
N PHE A 278 2.60 8.03 -5.06
CA PHE A 278 3.66 7.03 -5.20
C PHE A 278 4.81 7.54 -6.07
N ILE A 279 4.50 8.09 -7.25
CA ILE A 279 5.51 8.58 -8.20
C ILE A 279 6.26 9.78 -7.64
N SER A 280 5.55 10.77 -7.06
CA SER A 280 6.22 11.94 -6.49
C SER A 280 7.14 11.55 -5.35
N THR A 281 6.68 10.74 -4.40
CA THR A 281 7.49 10.31 -3.26
C THR A 281 8.66 9.45 -3.70
N PHE A 282 8.49 8.57 -4.70
CA PHE A 282 9.61 7.81 -5.25
C PHE A 282 10.70 8.73 -5.80
N TYR A 283 10.31 9.75 -6.58
CA TYR A 283 11.27 10.71 -7.15
C TYR A 283 11.94 11.60 -6.11
N ASP A 284 11.23 11.95 -5.02
CA ASP A 284 11.80 12.70 -3.90
C ASP A 284 12.84 11.86 -3.14
N VAL A 285 12.56 10.58 -2.92
CA VAL A 285 13.50 9.62 -2.30
C VAL A 285 14.73 9.40 -3.18
N GLU A 286 14.53 9.20 -4.48
CA GLU A 286 15.63 9.06 -5.45
C GLU A 286 16.56 10.27 -5.44
N GLU A 287 16.00 11.48 -5.39
CA GLU A 287 16.78 12.72 -5.39
C GLU A 287 17.64 12.87 -4.13
N LYS A 288 17.05 12.59 -2.96
CA LYS A 288 17.75 12.70 -1.68
C LYS A 288 18.84 11.65 -1.51
N LEU A 289 18.68 10.47 -2.10
CA LEU A 289 19.68 9.39 -2.05
C LEU A 289 20.79 9.49 -3.12
N ASP A 290 20.76 10.51 -3.99
CA ASP A 290 21.65 10.55 -5.17
C ASP A 290 23.14 10.50 -4.79
N TYR A 291 23.54 11.20 -3.73
CA TYR A 291 24.92 11.21 -3.27
C TYR A 291 25.37 9.85 -2.71
N GLU A 292 24.53 9.21 -1.91
CA GLU A 292 24.80 7.87 -1.35
C GLU A 292 24.90 6.81 -2.45
N ILE A 293 24.01 6.89 -3.43
CA ILE A 293 23.99 6.02 -4.61
C ILE A 293 25.25 6.22 -5.47
N ALA A 294 25.67 7.47 -5.68
CA ALA A 294 26.91 7.77 -6.40
C ALA A 294 28.12 7.18 -5.67
N GLY A 295 28.17 7.26 -4.34
CA GLY A 295 29.18 6.59 -3.52
C GLY A 295 29.17 5.07 -3.67
N PHE A 296 27.99 4.45 -3.58
CA PHE A 296 27.81 2.99 -3.68
C PHE A 296 28.17 2.43 -5.07
N SER A 297 27.69 3.07 -6.14
CA SER A 297 27.91 2.64 -7.52
C SER A 297 29.38 2.73 -7.95
N ASN A 298 30.10 3.76 -7.49
CA ASN A 298 31.54 3.92 -7.73
C ASN A 298 32.39 2.81 -7.08
N VAL A 299 31.90 2.17 -6.01
CA VAL A 299 32.62 1.11 -5.28
C VAL A 299 32.33 -0.29 -5.84
N LYS A 300 31.08 -0.57 -6.25
CA LYS A 300 30.66 -1.94 -6.64
C LYS A 300 30.59 -2.18 -8.15
N TYR A 301 30.32 -1.15 -8.94
CA TYR A 301 30.18 -1.22 -10.40
C TYR A 301 31.14 -0.25 -11.09
N GLY A 302 32.43 -0.34 -10.73
CA GLY A 302 33.49 0.38 -11.42
C GLY A 302 33.26 0.27 -12.94
N ASN A 303 33.13 1.43 -13.59
CA ASN A 303 32.82 1.58 -15.01
C ASN A 303 33.51 0.52 -15.86
N THR A 304 32.80 -0.57 -16.13
CA THR A 304 33.22 -1.61 -17.06
C THR A 304 32.20 -1.58 -18.17
N ASP A 305 32.65 -1.08 -19.32
CA ASP A 305 31.89 -0.85 -20.55
C ASP A 305 31.31 -2.12 -21.20
N ASP A 306 31.27 -3.25 -20.48
CA ASP A 306 30.94 -4.54 -21.06
C ASP A 306 29.70 -5.18 -20.42
N MET A 307 28.67 -5.30 -21.28
CA MET A 307 27.73 -6.43 -21.33
C MET A 307 26.62 -6.49 -20.27
N THR A 308 25.55 -5.71 -20.45
CA THR A 308 24.19 -6.16 -20.09
C THR A 308 23.19 -5.81 -21.20
N GLN A 309 22.71 -6.84 -21.91
CA GLN A 309 21.90 -6.72 -23.14
C GLN A 309 20.37 -6.65 -22.92
N ASN A 310 19.86 -6.45 -21.70
CA ASN A 310 18.41 -6.56 -21.44
C ASN A 310 17.81 -5.46 -20.54
N ALA A 311 18.41 -4.27 -20.48
CA ALA A 311 17.79 -3.12 -19.81
C ALA A 311 17.01 -2.29 -20.84
N ASP A 312 15.72 -2.07 -20.63
CA ASP A 312 14.92 -1.12 -21.40
C ASP A 312 15.21 0.27 -20.82
N TYR A 313 16.09 1.03 -21.49
CA TYR A 313 16.60 2.30 -21.00
C TYR A 313 15.57 3.42 -21.16
N PHE A 314 15.22 4.10 -20.06
CA PHE A 314 14.59 5.43 -20.11
C PHE A 314 15.54 6.48 -19.57
N SER A 315 15.63 7.62 -20.23
CA SER A 315 16.48 8.73 -19.81
C SER A 315 15.70 10.02 -19.63
N ARG A 316 16.17 10.90 -18.73
CA ARG A 316 15.43 12.08 -18.29
C ARG A 316 16.34 13.30 -18.21
N GLY A 317 15.97 14.40 -18.85
CA GLY A 317 16.72 15.65 -18.72
C GLY A 317 16.41 16.32 -17.38
N SER A 318 17.40 17.01 -16.81
CA SER A 318 17.17 17.97 -15.73
C SER A 318 17.85 19.31 -15.99
N VAL A 319 17.28 20.38 -15.45
CA VAL A 319 17.85 21.72 -15.53
C VAL A 319 17.73 22.42 -14.19
N LYS A 320 18.82 23.06 -13.75
CA LYS A 320 18.87 23.89 -12.55
C LYS A 320 18.59 25.33 -12.93
N ILE A 321 17.56 25.90 -12.34
CA ILE A 321 17.15 27.28 -12.64
C ILE A 321 17.56 28.20 -11.51
N PHE A 322 18.16 29.34 -11.86
CA PHE A 322 18.43 30.46 -10.98
C PHE A 322 17.57 31.64 -11.45
N TYR A 323 16.75 32.18 -10.56
CA TYR A 323 15.75 33.18 -10.93
C TYR A 323 15.57 34.26 -9.85
N LYS A 324 15.26 35.48 -10.33
CA LYS A 324 14.93 36.66 -9.54
C LYS A 324 13.71 37.33 -10.14
N SER A 325 12.62 37.34 -9.40
CA SER A 325 11.34 37.87 -9.89
C SER A 325 10.49 38.41 -8.75
N ASP A 326 9.84 39.55 -9.00
CA ASP A 326 8.88 40.16 -8.08
C ASP A 326 7.53 39.43 -8.06
N ASP A 327 7.24 38.67 -9.12
CA ASP A 327 6.03 37.86 -9.32
C ASP A 327 6.34 36.36 -9.46
N ASP A 328 5.33 35.51 -9.28
CA ASP A 328 5.46 34.07 -9.53
C ASP A 328 5.73 33.80 -11.03
N ILE A 329 6.67 32.89 -11.33
CA ILE A 329 6.97 32.48 -12.71
C ILE A 329 6.27 31.14 -12.98
N ILE A 330 5.39 31.09 -13.97
CA ILE A 330 4.73 29.86 -14.41
C ILE A 330 5.47 29.28 -15.61
N ILE A 331 6.12 28.13 -15.40
CA ILE A 331 6.77 27.35 -16.45
C ILE A 331 5.83 26.22 -16.86
N LYS A 332 5.21 26.35 -18.03
CA LYS A 332 4.29 25.33 -18.55
C LYS A 332 5.03 24.11 -19.09
N TYR A 333 4.41 22.94 -19.02
CA TYR A 333 4.93 21.67 -19.57
C TYR A 333 5.27 21.75 -21.07
N ASP A 334 4.54 22.56 -21.84
CA ASP A 334 4.74 22.77 -23.28
C ASP A 334 5.81 23.83 -23.60
N LYS A 335 6.46 24.40 -22.57
CA LYS A 335 7.49 25.43 -22.75
C LYS A 335 8.85 24.77 -23.04
N ALA A 336 9.30 24.92 -24.28
CA ALA A 336 10.60 24.46 -24.74
C ALA A 336 11.77 25.26 -24.13
N PHE A 337 12.78 24.57 -23.61
CA PHE A 337 14.09 25.10 -23.24
C PHE A 337 15.08 24.69 -24.32
N ILE A 338 15.63 25.67 -25.04
CA ILE A 338 16.49 25.40 -26.20
C ILE A 338 17.94 25.62 -25.79
N PHE A 339 18.77 24.61 -26.00
CA PHE A 339 20.21 24.64 -25.79
C PHE A 339 20.90 24.50 -27.13
N LYS A 340 21.86 25.36 -27.43
CA LYS A 340 22.54 25.38 -28.71
C LYS A 340 24.05 25.30 -28.52
N SER A 341 24.68 24.37 -29.23
CA SER A 341 26.13 24.23 -29.29
C SER A 341 26.73 25.45 -29.98
N GLU A 342 27.69 26.10 -29.31
CA GLU A 342 28.49 27.17 -29.90
C GLU A 342 29.44 26.67 -30.99
N LYS A 343 29.88 25.39 -30.94
CA LYS A 343 30.83 24.82 -31.91
C LYS A 343 30.15 24.24 -33.15
N SER A 344 29.12 23.42 -32.97
CA SER A 344 28.45 22.69 -34.06
C SER A 344 27.19 23.41 -34.57
N GLY A 345 26.61 24.31 -33.77
CA GLY A 345 25.33 24.94 -34.05
C GLY A 345 24.11 24.04 -33.85
N GLU A 346 24.32 22.79 -33.41
CA GLU A 346 23.25 21.85 -33.06
C GLU A 346 22.38 22.40 -31.95
N SER A 347 21.07 22.18 -32.04
CA SER A 347 20.11 22.61 -31.02
C SER A 347 19.42 21.40 -30.41
N LYS A 348 19.34 21.38 -29.08
CA LYS A 348 18.67 20.38 -28.26
C LYS A 348 17.56 21.05 -27.48
N ILE A 349 16.41 20.38 -27.36
CA ILE A 349 15.19 20.99 -26.80
C ILE A 349 14.71 20.16 -25.61
N PHE A 350 14.61 20.79 -24.45
CA PHE A 350 14.05 20.21 -23.22
C PHE A 350 12.62 20.72 -23.00
N TYR A 351 11.72 19.83 -22.62
CA TYR A 351 10.37 20.16 -22.15
C TYR A 351 10.21 19.67 -20.71
N PRO A 352 9.64 20.47 -19.80
CA PRO A 352 9.35 20.01 -18.45
C PRO A 352 8.17 19.03 -18.44
N GLU A 353 8.24 17.98 -17.62
CA GLU A 353 7.21 16.94 -17.44
C GLU A 353 5.84 17.52 -17.06
N LYS A 354 5.85 18.58 -16.25
CA LYS A 354 4.64 19.22 -15.73
C LYS A 354 4.78 20.74 -15.73
N THR A 355 3.67 21.41 -15.45
CA THR A 355 3.70 22.85 -15.18
C THR A 355 4.27 23.09 -13.79
N TYR A 356 5.31 23.93 -13.69
CA TYR A 356 5.95 24.36 -12.45
C TYR A 356 5.58 25.81 -12.15
N THR A 357 5.38 26.11 -10.87
CA THR A 357 5.23 27.48 -10.37
C THR A 357 6.45 27.80 -9.52
N LEU A 358 7.29 28.72 -9.99
CA LEU A 358 8.39 29.27 -9.20
C LEU A 358 7.84 30.44 -8.39
N GLU A 359 7.78 30.29 -7.07
CA GLU A 359 7.28 31.34 -6.18
C GLU A 359 8.14 32.61 -6.29
N LYS A 360 7.51 33.78 -6.18
CA LYS A 360 8.18 35.08 -6.21
C LYS A 360 9.45 35.11 -5.34
N ASN A 361 10.53 35.61 -5.92
CA ASN A 361 11.84 35.71 -5.30
C ASN A 361 12.44 37.12 -5.50
N PRO A 362 11.87 38.15 -4.83
CA PRO A 362 12.28 39.54 -5.02
C PRO A 362 13.69 39.83 -4.46
N GLN A 363 14.16 39.02 -3.52
CA GLN A 363 15.50 39.18 -2.93
C GLN A 363 16.60 38.72 -3.89
N GLY A 364 16.27 37.87 -4.86
CA GLY A 364 17.24 37.31 -5.81
C GLY A 364 18.23 36.36 -5.16
N ASP A 365 17.87 35.81 -4.00
CA ASP A 365 18.66 34.77 -3.35
C ASP A 365 18.65 33.55 -4.26
N GLN A 366 19.78 32.86 -4.38
CA GLN A 366 19.90 31.67 -5.21
C GLN A 366 18.90 30.61 -4.72
N LYS A 367 17.81 30.40 -5.46
CA LYS A 367 16.91 29.28 -5.28
C LYS A 367 17.17 28.28 -6.39
N GLU A 368 17.82 27.18 -6.04
CA GLU A 368 18.01 26.04 -6.91
C GLU A 368 16.68 25.29 -7.06
N ILE A 369 16.21 25.14 -8.30
CA ILE A 369 15.05 24.32 -8.63
C ILE A 369 15.43 23.41 -9.80
N VAL A 370 15.22 22.11 -9.61
CA VAL A 370 15.46 21.07 -10.61
C VAL A 370 14.16 20.82 -11.39
N LEU A 371 14.11 21.20 -12.66
CA LEU A 371 13.03 20.76 -13.56
C LEU A 371 13.42 19.46 -14.23
N ARG A 372 12.47 18.55 -14.43
CA ARG A 372 12.70 17.26 -15.09
C ARG A 372 11.86 17.13 -16.37
N SER A 373 12.32 16.36 -17.37
CA SER A 373 11.54 16.06 -18.59
C SER A 373 10.62 14.86 -18.45
N ASP A 374 9.82 14.58 -19.48
CA ASP A 374 9.27 13.23 -19.73
C ASP A 374 10.39 12.21 -20.03
N ASP A 375 10.04 10.93 -20.02
CA ASP A 375 10.95 9.81 -20.26
C ASP A 375 11.27 9.67 -21.76
N TYR A 376 12.56 9.61 -22.10
CA TYR A 376 13.06 9.35 -23.45
C TYR A 376 13.39 7.88 -23.65
N THR A 377 13.05 7.32 -24.83
CA THR A 377 13.26 5.90 -25.15
C THR A 377 14.72 5.61 -25.49
N TYR A 378 15.45 6.59 -26.01
CA TYR A 378 16.87 6.42 -26.36
C TYR A 378 17.74 7.50 -25.70
N LYS A 379 18.95 7.10 -25.29
CA LYS A 379 19.97 7.98 -24.69
C LYS A 379 20.21 9.25 -25.53
N ASP A 380 20.24 9.11 -26.85
CA ASP A 380 20.56 10.21 -27.78
C ASP A 380 19.38 11.18 -28.01
N GLU A 381 18.17 10.81 -27.56
CA GLU A 381 16.98 11.67 -27.55
C GLU A 381 16.95 12.60 -26.35
N VAL A 382 17.70 12.27 -25.29
CA VAL A 382 17.86 13.17 -24.14
C VAL A 382 18.57 14.42 -24.64
N PRO A 383 18.01 15.62 -24.35
CA PRO A 383 18.56 16.84 -24.89
C PRO A 383 20.04 17.05 -24.55
N ILE A 384 20.50 16.60 -23.37
CA ILE A 384 21.87 16.81 -22.89
C ILE A 384 22.24 15.64 -21.95
N LEU A 385 23.49 15.19 -21.94
CA LEU A 385 24.01 14.17 -21.02
C LEU A 385 25.26 14.68 -20.30
N GLY A 386 25.05 15.41 -19.21
CA GLY A 386 26.04 15.67 -18.17
C GLY A 386 26.99 16.84 -18.45
N SER A 387 27.82 17.13 -17.46
CA SER A 387 28.87 18.17 -17.44
C SER A 387 30.18 17.74 -18.13
N GLY A 388 30.15 16.69 -18.96
CA GLY A 388 31.31 16.20 -19.71
C GLY A 388 31.80 17.22 -20.76
N GLU A 389 33.07 17.11 -21.16
CA GLU A 389 33.69 18.02 -22.15
C GLU A 389 32.90 18.10 -23.48
N GLU A 390 32.17 17.04 -23.84
CA GLU A 390 31.41 16.91 -25.10
C GLU A 390 30.16 17.81 -25.20
N TYR A 391 29.58 18.25 -24.08
CA TYR A 391 28.43 19.18 -24.07
C TYR A 391 28.76 20.55 -23.46
N SER A 392 30.03 20.77 -23.10
CA SER A 392 30.51 22.01 -22.47
C SER A 392 30.24 23.28 -23.28
N ASP A 393 29.98 23.15 -24.58
CA ASP A 393 29.72 24.24 -25.50
C ASP A 393 28.23 24.50 -25.77
N PHE A 394 27.30 23.75 -25.16
CA PHE A 394 25.87 24.00 -25.29
C PHE A 394 25.42 25.13 -24.34
N VAL A 395 24.85 26.19 -24.91
CA VAL A 395 24.38 27.37 -24.16
C VAL A 395 22.88 27.53 -24.34
N TYR A 396 22.20 27.85 -23.24
CA TYR A 396 20.76 28.12 -23.22
C TYR A 396 20.41 29.37 -24.04
N GLN A 397 19.34 29.29 -24.83
CA GLN A 397 18.95 30.33 -25.81
C GLN A 397 17.57 30.96 -25.54
N ASN A 398 16.80 30.47 -24.58
CA ASN A 398 15.41 30.90 -24.40
C ASN A 398 15.23 31.83 -23.18
N ASP A 399 14.98 33.11 -23.39
CA ASP A 399 14.91 34.05 -22.26
C ASP A 399 13.50 34.07 -21.63
N ILE A 400 13.29 33.26 -20.59
CA ILE A 400 12.11 33.38 -19.73
C ILE A 400 12.33 34.56 -18.78
N ALA A 401 11.43 35.55 -18.82
CA ALA A 401 11.52 36.73 -17.96
C ALA A 401 11.60 36.32 -16.47
N GLY A 402 12.60 36.84 -15.76
CA GLY A 402 12.87 36.55 -14.35
C GLY A 402 13.85 35.39 -14.10
N ILE A 403 14.19 34.58 -15.11
CA ILE A 403 15.26 33.58 -15.01
C ILE A 403 16.60 34.24 -15.35
N GLU A 404 17.55 34.19 -14.42
CA GLU A 404 18.87 34.82 -14.55
C GLU A 404 19.90 33.86 -15.14
N LYS A 405 19.83 32.58 -14.77
CA LYS A 405 20.75 31.54 -15.25
C LYS A 405 20.03 30.20 -15.25
N ILE A 406 20.38 29.37 -16.23
CA ILE A 406 20.05 27.95 -16.19
C ILE A 406 21.37 27.21 -16.23
N GLU A 407 21.69 26.50 -15.15
CA GLU A 407 22.75 25.50 -15.20
C GLU A 407 22.16 24.19 -15.66
N GLN A 408 22.90 23.54 -16.54
CA GLN A 408 22.52 22.26 -17.08
C GLN A 408 23.06 21.22 -16.13
N ASP A 409 22.16 20.37 -15.62
CA ASP A 409 22.58 19.19 -14.90
C ASP A 409 21.81 18.05 -15.51
N SER A 410 22.41 17.34 -16.46
CA SER A 410 21.69 16.25 -17.12
C SER A 410 21.94 14.95 -16.38
N ILE A 411 20.89 14.46 -15.74
CA ILE A 411 20.91 13.19 -15.04
C ILE A 411 20.62 12.10 -16.07
N TYR A 412 21.60 11.24 -16.33
CA TYR A 412 21.32 9.96 -16.95
C TYR A 412 20.48 9.13 -15.97
N ILE A 413 19.15 9.17 -16.12
CA ILE A 413 18.36 8.00 -15.77
C ILE A 413 18.70 7.01 -16.87
N SER A 414 19.33 5.92 -16.50
CA SER A 414 18.95 4.67 -17.12
C SER A 414 18.16 3.93 -16.07
N GLU A 415 17.58 2.81 -16.46
CA GLU A 415 17.33 1.74 -15.51
C GLU A 415 18.48 1.58 -14.49
N LYS A 416 19.75 1.96 -14.77
CA LYS A 416 20.84 2.02 -13.77
C LYS A 416 20.54 2.93 -12.57
N LYS A 417 19.83 4.08 -12.63
CA LYS A 417 19.61 4.96 -11.45
C LYS A 417 18.45 4.48 -10.57
N ILE A 418 17.29 4.17 -11.16
CA ILE A 418 16.18 3.49 -10.46
C ILE A 418 16.67 2.13 -9.91
N SER A 419 17.43 1.39 -10.72
CA SER A 419 18.10 0.17 -10.26
C SER A 419 19.09 0.44 -9.17
N SER A 420 19.82 1.54 -9.19
CA SER A 420 20.80 1.85 -8.16
C SER A 420 20.13 2.24 -6.85
N VAL A 421 18.98 2.94 -6.85
CA VAL A 421 18.17 3.15 -5.64
C VAL A 421 17.75 1.79 -5.06
N LEU A 422 17.13 0.93 -5.88
CA LEU A 422 16.66 -0.37 -5.42
C LEU A 422 17.81 -1.31 -5.01
N SER A 423 18.93 -1.29 -5.75
CA SER A 423 20.15 -2.03 -5.41
C SER A 423 20.91 -1.44 -4.23
N TYR A 424 20.74 -0.15 -3.93
CA TYR A 424 21.30 0.47 -2.73
C TYR A 424 20.51 0.05 -1.49
N LEU A 425 19.17 0.08 -1.60
CA LEU A 425 18.23 -0.26 -0.54
C LEU A 425 18.19 -1.78 -0.24
N TYR A 426 18.22 -2.61 -1.27
CA TYR A 426 18.03 -4.07 -1.18
C TYR A 426 19.31 -4.82 -1.58
N ASN A 427 20.35 -4.77 -0.74
CA ASN A 427 21.63 -5.40 -1.00
C ASN A 427 22.22 -6.10 0.23
N GLU A 428 22.79 -7.29 0.00
CA GLU A 428 23.43 -8.13 1.02
C GLU A 428 24.67 -7.49 1.66
N ASP A 429 25.41 -6.63 0.94
CA ASP A 429 26.60 -6.00 1.51
C ASP A 429 26.28 -4.90 2.54
N ALA A 430 25.01 -4.56 2.73
CA ALA A 430 24.61 -3.58 3.74
C ALA A 430 24.58 -4.17 5.16
N ILE A 431 25.01 -5.43 5.33
CA ILE A 431 25.13 -6.08 6.64
C ILE A 431 26.08 -5.29 7.55
N ILE A 432 25.59 -4.88 8.72
CA ILE A 432 26.34 -4.04 9.67
C ILE A 432 27.19 -4.90 10.61
N SER A 433 26.67 -6.07 11.03
CA SER A 433 27.39 -7.02 11.86
C SER A 433 27.49 -8.38 11.18
N ASN A 434 28.71 -8.90 11.07
CA ASN A 434 28.97 -10.25 10.58
C ASN A 434 28.81 -11.33 11.67
N GLU A 435 28.53 -10.92 12.90
CA GLU A 435 28.10 -11.82 13.97
C GLU A 435 26.60 -12.10 13.79
N ASP A 436 26.19 -13.37 13.83
CA ASP A 436 24.79 -13.82 13.65
C ASP A 436 24.13 -13.47 12.29
N VAL A 437 24.89 -13.64 11.20
CA VAL A 437 24.36 -13.52 9.83
C VAL A 437 23.45 -14.69 9.45
N THR A 438 23.76 -15.90 9.93
CA THR A 438 22.95 -17.09 9.65
C THR A 438 21.81 -17.21 10.65
N LEU A 439 20.58 -17.16 10.15
CA LEU A 439 19.37 -17.22 10.97
C LEU A 439 18.83 -18.67 11.03
N PRO A 440 18.23 -19.10 12.15
CA PRO A 440 17.44 -20.33 12.23
C PRO A 440 16.28 -20.34 11.23
N GLU A 441 15.87 -21.53 10.78
CA GLU A 441 14.81 -21.71 9.76
C GLU A 441 13.49 -21.01 10.12
N GLU A 442 13.11 -21.00 11.41
CA GLU A 442 11.91 -20.32 11.89
C GLU A 442 12.00 -18.79 11.74
N GLN A 443 13.17 -18.20 12.00
CA GLN A 443 13.42 -16.77 11.79
C GLN A 443 13.42 -16.42 10.30
N ILE A 444 14.04 -17.26 9.46
CA ILE A 444 14.04 -17.06 7.99
C ILE A 444 12.61 -17.02 7.47
N LYS A 445 11.77 -17.97 7.90
CA LYS A 445 10.37 -18.03 7.49
C LYS A 445 9.57 -16.82 7.96
N ALA A 446 9.75 -16.38 9.21
CA ALA A 446 9.09 -15.20 9.73
C ALA A 446 9.54 -13.92 9.02
N LEU A 447 10.82 -13.85 8.63
CA LEU A 447 11.38 -12.75 7.88
C LEU A 447 10.88 -12.72 6.42
N ASP A 448 10.71 -13.90 5.78
CA ASP A 448 10.07 -14.04 4.46
C ASP A 448 8.62 -13.56 4.50
N ASP A 449 7.85 -13.99 5.49
CA ASP A 449 6.47 -13.55 5.68
C ASP A 449 6.37 -12.02 5.92
N LEU A 450 7.36 -11.43 6.60
CA LEU A 450 7.42 -9.99 6.89
C LEU A 450 7.81 -9.14 5.68
N LEU A 451 8.80 -9.56 4.90
CA LEU A 451 9.48 -8.69 3.93
C LEU A 451 9.14 -8.97 2.46
N LYS A 452 8.92 -10.22 2.06
CA LYS A 452 8.86 -10.65 0.65
C LYS A 452 7.96 -9.80 -0.23
N GLU A 453 6.75 -9.52 0.22
CA GLU A 453 5.73 -8.77 -0.54
C GLU A 453 5.91 -7.24 -0.44
N THR A 454 6.85 -6.78 0.39
CA THR A 454 7.13 -5.36 0.63
C THR A 454 8.23 -4.82 -0.28
N LYS A 455 9.05 -5.71 -0.88
CA LYS A 455 10.11 -5.34 -1.83
C LYS A 455 9.51 -4.58 -3.02
N ILE A 456 10.04 -3.40 -3.31
CA ILE A 456 9.79 -2.69 -4.56
C ILE A 456 10.75 -3.26 -5.60
N LYS A 457 10.23 -3.91 -6.63
CA LYS A 457 11.02 -4.44 -7.73
C LYS A 457 10.95 -3.54 -8.95
N HIS A 458 11.95 -3.62 -9.82
CA HIS A 458 11.98 -2.90 -11.10
C HIS A 458 10.73 -3.16 -11.94
N GLU A 459 10.26 -4.41 -11.97
CA GLU A 459 9.06 -4.76 -12.75
C GLU A 459 7.81 -4.08 -12.18
N ASN A 460 7.78 -3.77 -10.88
CA ASN A 460 6.69 -3.01 -10.29
C ASN A 460 6.74 -1.56 -10.77
N LEU A 461 7.90 -0.91 -10.72
CA LEU A 461 8.07 0.47 -11.16
C LEU A 461 7.77 0.64 -12.64
N ASN A 462 8.35 -0.21 -13.50
CA ASN A 462 8.07 -0.22 -14.93
C ASN A 462 6.58 -0.47 -15.21
N ALA A 463 5.92 -1.34 -14.44
CA ALA A 463 4.48 -1.54 -14.60
C ALA A 463 3.63 -0.33 -14.17
N ILE A 464 4.06 0.42 -13.15
CA ILE A 464 3.33 1.58 -12.62
C ILE A 464 3.52 2.82 -13.50
N ILE A 465 4.77 3.11 -13.86
CA ILE A 465 5.19 4.30 -14.60
C ILE A 465 4.76 4.13 -16.07
N GLU A 466 5.31 3.13 -16.77
CA GLU A 466 5.09 2.92 -18.21
C GLU A 466 3.71 2.35 -18.54
N LYS A 467 3.27 1.33 -17.79
CA LYS A 467 2.08 0.53 -18.14
C LYS A 467 0.82 0.96 -17.40
N ASN A 468 0.91 2.02 -16.59
CA ASN A 468 -0.19 2.56 -15.78
C ASN A 468 -0.93 1.50 -14.94
N LYS A 469 -0.22 0.45 -14.47
CA LYS A 469 -0.80 -0.65 -13.69
C LYS A 469 -0.84 -0.30 -12.21
N ILE A 470 -1.84 0.49 -11.82
CA ILE A 470 -2.07 0.93 -10.42
C ILE A 470 -2.15 -0.26 -9.45
N SER A 471 -2.62 -1.43 -9.89
CA SER A 471 -2.69 -2.64 -9.06
C SER A 471 -1.33 -3.14 -8.53
N GLN A 472 -0.22 -2.61 -9.03
CA GLN A 472 1.13 -2.90 -8.53
C GLN A 472 1.54 -2.02 -7.35
N ILE A 473 0.79 -0.95 -7.05
CA ILE A 473 0.98 -0.11 -5.86
C ILE A 473 0.27 -0.78 -4.69
N THR A 474 1.03 -1.54 -3.88
CA THR A 474 0.53 -2.13 -2.65
C THR A 474 0.72 -1.16 -1.47
N ARG A 475 -0.08 -1.32 -0.41
CA ARG A 475 0.04 -0.50 0.81
C ARG A 475 1.47 -0.57 1.38
N SER A 476 2.02 -1.77 1.50
CA SER A 476 3.35 -1.96 2.05
C SER A 476 4.40 -1.18 1.26
N ARG A 477 4.40 -1.28 -0.09
CA ARG A 477 5.35 -0.53 -0.95
C ARG A 477 5.22 0.99 -0.80
N LEU A 478 3.99 1.50 -0.75
CA LEU A 478 3.76 2.93 -0.59
C LEU A 478 4.22 3.42 0.78
N ILE A 479 3.93 2.66 1.85
CA ILE A 479 4.39 2.98 3.20
C ILE A 479 5.91 2.89 3.32
N THR A 480 6.56 1.94 2.65
CA THR A 480 8.03 1.90 2.56
C THR A 480 8.59 3.20 1.98
N LEU A 481 7.98 3.71 0.89
CA LEU A 481 8.41 4.98 0.30
C LEU A 481 8.18 6.17 1.24
N TYR A 482 7.03 6.22 1.91
CA TYR A 482 6.77 7.27 2.91
C TYR A 482 7.73 7.20 4.09
N PHE A 483 8.10 5.99 4.54
CA PHE A 483 9.13 5.82 5.55
C PHE A 483 10.47 6.40 5.11
N LEU A 484 10.94 6.05 3.90
CA LEU A 484 12.20 6.58 3.36
C LEU A 484 12.15 8.10 3.21
N ASP A 485 11.05 8.63 2.65
CA ASP A 485 10.84 10.08 2.48
C ASP A 485 10.89 10.81 3.81
N PHE A 486 10.20 10.30 4.84
CA PHE A 486 10.24 10.89 6.17
C PHE A 486 11.65 10.95 6.75
N VAL A 487 12.40 9.85 6.68
CA VAL A 487 13.75 9.79 7.25
C VAL A 487 14.66 10.79 6.53
N LEU A 488 14.64 10.78 5.20
CA LEU A 488 15.47 11.65 4.36
C LEU A 488 15.09 13.14 4.49
N GLU A 489 13.80 13.48 4.60
CA GLU A 489 13.37 14.87 4.81
C GLU A 489 13.82 15.45 6.15
N ASN A 490 14.12 14.59 7.13
CA ASN A 490 14.40 15.01 8.49
C ASN A 490 15.85 14.73 8.92
N GLU A 491 16.72 14.30 8.01
CA GLU A 491 18.12 13.97 8.29
C GLU A 491 18.86 15.12 8.99
N ASP A 492 18.75 16.34 8.44
CA ASP A 492 19.38 17.55 8.99
C ASP A 492 18.95 17.91 10.42
N ILE A 493 17.74 17.49 10.81
CA ILE A 493 17.17 17.78 12.13
C ILE A 493 17.09 16.54 13.03
N TRP A 494 17.64 15.40 12.57
CA TRP A 494 17.49 14.10 13.22
C TRP A 494 18.09 14.07 14.62
N PHE A 495 19.27 14.66 14.76
CA PHE A 495 20.01 14.74 16.03
C PHE A 495 19.78 16.04 16.81
N ASP A 496 18.99 16.99 16.27
CA ASP A 496 18.60 18.22 16.95
C ASP A 496 17.14 18.17 17.40
N LYS A 497 16.20 18.48 16.49
CA LYS A 497 14.77 18.57 16.80
C LYS A 497 14.13 17.21 17.04
N LEU A 498 14.59 16.18 16.33
CA LEU A 498 14.14 14.79 16.47
C LEU A 498 15.09 13.93 17.32
N SER A 499 15.90 14.55 18.18
CA SER A 499 16.92 13.90 19.03
C SER A 499 16.42 12.79 19.96
N THR A 500 15.11 12.54 20.08
CA THR A 500 14.59 11.49 20.96
C THR A 500 13.65 10.53 20.23
N PRO A 501 13.68 9.22 20.58
CA PRO A 501 12.76 8.21 20.05
C PRO A 501 11.28 8.60 20.10
N VAL A 502 10.85 9.23 21.20
CA VAL A 502 9.46 9.66 21.39
C VAL A 502 9.05 10.73 20.37
N LYS A 503 9.94 11.69 20.08
CA LYS A 503 9.69 12.74 19.08
C LYS A 503 9.68 12.18 17.67
N ARG A 504 10.66 11.33 17.32
CA ARG A 504 10.73 10.61 16.04
C ARG A 504 9.43 9.86 15.77
N LYS A 505 9.04 9.00 16.73
CA LYS A 505 7.78 8.24 16.67
C LYS A 505 6.55 9.13 16.47
N ARG A 506 6.39 10.18 17.27
CA ARG A 506 5.20 11.06 17.18
C ARG A 506 5.13 11.77 15.82
N ASN A 507 6.22 12.34 15.36
CA ASN A 507 6.24 13.11 14.11
C ASN A 507 6.09 12.19 12.89
N TYR A 508 6.67 10.99 12.95
CA TYR A 508 6.48 9.96 11.93
C TYR A 508 5.00 9.54 11.80
N LEU A 509 4.31 9.26 12.92
CA LEU A 509 2.89 8.91 12.87
C LEU A 509 2.03 10.03 12.27
N ILE A 510 2.29 11.30 12.65
CA ILE A 510 1.59 12.46 12.09
C ILE A 510 1.83 12.56 10.56
N PHE A 511 3.07 12.36 10.13
CA PHE A 511 3.45 12.38 8.72
C PHE A 511 2.79 11.23 7.94
N MET A 512 2.85 10.01 8.47
CA MET A 512 2.26 8.82 7.83
C MET A 512 0.75 8.98 7.67
N ASP A 513 0.05 9.39 8.72
CA ASP A 513 -1.40 9.63 8.64
C ASP A 513 -1.73 10.71 7.62
N TYR A 514 -0.91 11.76 7.51
CA TYR A 514 -1.08 12.80 6.48
C TYR A 514 -0.90 12.24 5.06
N LYS A 515 0.19 11.53 4.79
CA LYS A 515 0.50 10.96 3.46
C LYS A 515 -0.50 9.88 3.06
N LEU A 516 -0.88 8.99 3.98
CA LEU A 516 -1.88 7.95 3.76
C LEU A 516 -3.25 8.54 3.42
N ARG A 517 -3.66 9.61 4.13
CA ARG A 517 -4.90 10.36 3.79
C ARG A 517 -4.83 10.96 2.39
N ASN A 518 -3.72 11.60 2.00
CA ASN A 518 -3.55 12.12 0.64
C ASN A 518 -3.63 11.02 -0.43
N SER A 519 -3.20 9.79 -0.08
CA SER A 519 -3.30 8.60 -0.92
C SER A 519 -4.65 7.88 -0.85
N ARG A 520 -5.64 8.41 -0.11
CA ARG A 520 -6.96 7.78 0.11
C ARG A 520 -6.84 6.39 0.73
N LEU A 521 -5.87 6.24 1.61
CA LEU A 521 -5.65 5.05 2.41
C LEU A 521 -5.94 5.35 3.87
N TYR A 522 -6.20 4.28 4.58
CA TYR A 522 -6.33 4.27 6.02
C TYR A 522 -5.10 4.74 6.77
N GLU A 523 -5.33 5.23 7.99
CA GLU A 523 -4.31 5.61 8.96
C GLU A 523 -3.28 4.50 9.22
N TYR A 524 -2.15 4.88 9.81
CA TYR A 524 -1.06 3.96 10.11
C TYR A 524 -1.50 2.88 11.11
N ASN A 525 -1.30 1.61 10.76
CA ASN A 525 -1.71 0.46 11.56
C ASN A 525 -0.53 -0.11 12.34
N ILE A 526 -0.34 0.33 13.58
CA ILE A 526 0.74 -0.17 14.44
C ILE A 526 0.61 -1.66 14.79
N SER A 527 -0.55 -2.27 14.56
CA SER A 527 -0.72 -3.71 14.74
C SER A 527 -0.20 -4.50 13.54
N ASN A 528 -0.02 -3.89 12.36
CA ASN A 528 0.61 -4.56 11.22
C ASN A 528 2.13 -4.76 11.50
N PRO A 529 2.70 -5.97 11.36
CA PRO A 529 4.10 -6.25 11.73
C PRO A 529 5.11 -5.48 10.90
N TYR A 530 4.80 -5.24 9.63
CA TYR A 530 5.67 -4.46 8.76
C TYR A 530 5.63 -2.98 9.15
N GLU A 531 4.44 -2.42 9.37
CA GLU A 531 4.31 -1.03 9.83
C GLU A 531 4.90 -0.83 11.25
N GLU A 532 4.78 -1.80 12.15
CA GLU A 532 5.47 -1.77 13.44
C GLU A 532 7.00 -1.82 13.28
N THR A 533 7.50 -2.66 12.37
CA THR A 533 8.93 -2.75 12.06
C THR A 533 9.45 -1.40 11.57
N LEU A 534 8.79 -0.75 10.62
CA LEU A 534 9.17 0.59 10.15
C LEU A 534 9.11 1.64 11.27
N LEU A 535 8.10 1.56 12.15
CA LEU A 535 7.98 2.44 13.32
C LEU A 535 9.15 2.26 14.31
N LYS A 536 9.66 1.03 14.46
CA LYS A 536 10.86 0.73 15.26
C LYS A 536 12.13 1.27 14.58
N LEU A 537 12.27 1.07 13.27
CA LEU A 537 13.42 1.60 12.54
C LEU A 537 13.51 3.12 12.63
N VAL A 538 12.37 3.82 12.57
CA VAL A 538 12.31 5.30 12.66
C VAL A 538 12.82 5.85 13.98
N VAL A 539 12.88 5.06 15.05
CA VAL A 539 13.40 5.54 16.33
C VAL A 539 14.90 5.30 16.50
N TYR A 540 15.53 4.57 15.59
CA TYR A 540 16.98 4.35 15.61
C TYR A 540 17.75 5.58 15.16
N ASP A 541 19.04 5.60 15.50
CA ASP A 541 19.91 6.72 15.17
C ASP A 541 20.25 6.77 13.69
N GLU A 542 20.40 5.60 13.04
CA GLU A 542 20.62 5.45 11.59
C GLU A 542 19.51 4.58 10.97
N PRO A 543 18.30 5.13 10.71
CA PRO A 543 17.15 4.33 10.26
C PRO A 543 17.35 3.71 8.87
N ILE A 544 18.05 4.41 7.97
CA ILE A 544 18.31 3.93 6.60
C ILE A 544 19.26 2.74 6.66
N ASP A 545 20.36 2.84 7.41
CA ASP A 545 21.30 1.74 7.57
C ASP A 545 20.66 0.53 8.26
N ALA A 546 19.86 0.74 9.31
CA ALA A 546 19.11 -0.34 9.94
C ALA A 546 18.08 -0.99 9.00
N PHE A 547 17.41 -0.20 8.14
CA PHE A 547 16.52 -0.73 7.11
C PHE A 547 17.29 -1.59 6.10
N ARG A 548 18.47 -1.13 5.66
CA ARG A 548 19.31 -1.85 4.70
C ARG A 548 19.90 -3.13 5.30
N ASP A 549 20.33 -3.10 6.56
CA ASP A 549 20.79 -4.27 7.32
C ASP A 549 19.71 -5.34 7.46
N LEU A 550 18.45 -4.92 7.72
CA LEU A 550 17.30 -5.83 7.73
C LEU A 550 17.11 -6.57 6.39
N TRP A 551 17.21 -5.85 5.28
CA TRP A 551 17.15 -6.45 3.95
C TRP A 551 18.37 -7.32 3.64
N ALA A 552 19.57 -6.91 4.06
CA ALA A 552 20.78 -7.69 3.88
C ALA A 552 20.67 -9.06 4.58
N LYS A 553 20.23 -9.08 5.84
CA LYS A 553 19.99 -10.32 6.60
C LYS A 553 18.97 -11.22 5.91
N TYR A 554 17.89 -10.65 5.41
CA TYR A 554 16.88 -11.41 4.68
C TYR A 554 17.45 -12.06 3.42
N LEU A 555 18.09 -11.28 2.56
CA LEU A 555 18.62 -11.75 1.27
C LEU A 555 19.68 -12.84 1.46
N LEU A 556 20.60 -12.67 2.41
CA LEU A 556 21.65 -13.65 2.72
C LEU A 556 21.10 -15.02 3.16
N ASN A 557 19.89 -15.07 3.73
CA ASN A 557 19.32 -16.29 4.30
C ASN A 557 18.26 -16.97 3.43
N ILE A 558 17.58 -16.25 2.54
CA ILE A 558 16.59 -16.90 1.63
C ILE A 558 17.23 -17.60 0.44
N GLY A 559 18.49 -17.25 0.11
CA GLY A 559 19.22 -17.80 -1.03
C GLY A 559 18.52 -17.51 -2.37
N ASP A 560 18.57 -16.25 -2.81
CA ASP A 560 18.14 -15.86 -4.17
C ASP A 560 19.13 -16.36 -5.26
#